data_AF-A0A4Y2V029-F1
#
_entry.id   AF-A0A4Y2V029-F1
#
_cell.length_a   1.000
_cell.length_b   1.000
_cell.length_c   1.000
_cell.angle_alpha   90.00
_cell.angle_beta   90.00
_cell.angle_gamma   90.00
#
_symmetry.space_group_name_H-M   'P 1'
#
loop_
_entity.id
_entity.type
_entity.pdbx_description
1 polymer ?
#
loop_
_entity_poly.entity_id
_entity_poly.type
_entity_poly.pdbx_seq_one_letter_code
_entity_poly.pdbx_strand_id
1 'polypeptide(L)'
;MAGSAEIDLQEIIDAYWKNKEGKPPTKGDLEMCAKIQDIVEKKIFTRKHLRRARKRLKKAPPDLEAAKKATAELNKAIDGMACLDRIRNAYGRCPVWNCEKHPAKDRLSKRNGHQ
;
A
#
# COMPACT_ATOMS: atom_id res chain seq x y z
N MET A 1 -20.84 -8.72 -34.12
CA MET A 1 -19.42 -9.09 -33.95
C MET A 1 -18.64 -7.85 -33.57
N ALA A 2 -18.52 -7.55 -32.27
CA ALA A 2 -17.74 -6.43 -31.76
C ALA A 2 -16.93 -6.95 -30.56
N GLY A 3 -15.78 -7.54 -30.86
CA GLY A 3 -14.91 -8.16 -29.86
C GLY A 3 -13.48 -8.19 -30.38
N SER A 4 -12.78 -7.06 -30.33
CA SER A 4 -11.34 -7.01 -30.65
C SER A 4 -10.63 -5.72 -30.23
N ALA A 5 -11.10 -5.01 -29.19
CA ALA A 5 -10.39 -3.83 -28.67
C ALA A 5 -9.66 -4.10 -27.34
N GLU A 6 -10.05 -5.16 -26.63
CA GLU A 6 -9.35 -5.72 -25.45
C GLU A 6 -8.41 -6.88 -25.85
N ILE A 7 -7.86 -6.88 -27.08
CA ILE A 7 -6.61 -7.61 -27.30
C ILE A 7 -5.58 -6.90 -26.41
N ASP A 8 -4.97 -7.69 -25.55
CA ASP A 8 -5.09 -7.54 -24.12
C ASP A 8 -4.13 -6.47 -23.56
N LEU A 9 -4.66 -5.39 -22.97
CA LEU A 9 -3.84 -4.38 -22.29
C LEU A 9 -2.94 -5.03 -21.23
N GLN A 10 -3.40 -6.13 -20.63
CA GLN A 10 -2.61 -6.93 -19.69
C GLN A 10 -1.44 -7.63 -20.39
N GLU A 11 -1.63 -8.21 -21.58
CA GLU A 11 -0.54 -8.80 -22.37
C GLU A 11 0.52 -7.77 -22.76
N ILE A 12 0.11 -6.54 -23.13
CA ILE A 12 1.04 -5.45 -23.46
C ILE A 12 1.85 -5.06 -22.22
N ILE A 13 1.19 -4.91 -21.07
CA ILE A 13 1.84 -4.61 -19.79
C ILE A 13 2.82 -5.73 -19.42
N ASP A 14 2.41 -6.99 -19.53
CA ASP A 14 3.23 -8.15 -19.19
C ASP A 14 4.42 -8.31 -20.13
N ALA A 15 4.24 -8.07 -21.43
CA ALA A 15 5.33 -8.04 -22.41
C ALA A 15 6.35 -6.93 -22.13
N TYR A 16 5.87 -5.72 -21.78
CA TYR A 16 6.74 -4.62 -21.34
C TYR A 16 7.56 -5.00 -20.11
N TRP A 17 6.94 -5.67 -19.12
CA TRP A 17 7.62 -6.13 -17.91
C TRP A 17 8.63 -7.25 -18.19
N LYS A 18 8.29 -8.23 -19.05
CA LYS A 18 9.24 -9.26 -19.50
C LYS A 18 10.46 -8.66 -20.18
N ASN A 19 10.28 -7.60 -20.98
CA ASN A 19 11.39 -6.91 -21.64
C ASN A 19 12.32 -6.15 -20.67
N LYS A 20 11.89 -5.91 -19.42
CA LYS A 20 12.70 -5.31 -18.34
C LYS A 20 13.42 -6.37 -17.50
N GLU A 21 13.08 -7.65 -17.63
CA GLU A 21 13.74 -8.74 -16.95
C GLU A 21 15.23 -8.84 -17.37
N GLY A 22 16.12 -9.01 -16.39
CA GLY A 22 17.57 -9.09 -16.62
C GLY A 22 18.28 -7.77 -16.93
N LYS A 23 17.55 -6.67 -17.20
CA LYS A 23 18.15 -5.35 -17.42
C LYS A 23 18.43 -4.64 -16.09
N PRO A 24 19.58 -3.94 -15.96
CA PRO A 24 19.84 -3.14 -14.77
C PRO A 24 18.79 -2.00 -14.66
N PRO A 25 18.29 -1.69 -13.45
CA PRO A 25 17.37 -0.59 -13.25
C PRO A 25 17.98 0.74 -13.67
N THR A 26 17.18 1.59 -14.32
CA THR A 26 17.61 2.97 -14.58
C THR A 26 17.57 3.80 -13.31
N LYS A 27 18.22 4.97 -13.31
CA LYS A 27 18.16 5.92 -12.19
C LYS A 27 16.70 6.30 -11.85
N GLY A 28 15.86 6.52 -12.86
CA GLY A 28 14.44 6.82 -12.66
C GLY A 28 13.66 5.65 -12.04
N ASP A 29 13.98 4.41 -12.41
CA ASP A 29 13.38 3.21 -11.81
C ASP A 29 13.74 3.12 -10.31
N LEU A 30 14.99 3.43 -9.94
CA LEU A 30 15.45 3.44 -8.55
C LEU A 30 14.78 4.54 -7.73
N GLU A 31 14.63 5.75 -8.29
CA GLU A 31 13.94 6.87 -7.62
C GLU A 31 12.46 6.55 -7.36
N MET A 32 11.78 5.96 -8.33
CA MET A 32 10.40 5.49 -8.14
C MET A 32 10.31 4.38 -7.10
N CYS A 33 11.22 3.41 -7.14
CA CYS A 33 11.33 2.35 -6.14
C CYS A 33 11.49 2.94 -4.73
N ALA A 34 12.40 3.91 -4.54
CA ALA A 34 12.60 4.58 -3.25
C ALA A 34 11.35 5.28 -2.74
N LYS A 35 10.59 5.98 -3.61
CA LYS A 35 9.31 6.60 -3.23
C LYS A 35 8.27 5.57 -2.79
N ILE A 36 8.20 4.43 -3.47
CA ILE A 36 7.30 3.33 -3.07
C ILE A 36 7.75 2.75 -1.71
N GLN A 37 9.06 2.66 -1.44
CA GLN A 37 9.58 2.18 -0.15
C GLN A 37 9.17 3.11 0.99
N ASP A 38 9.38 4.42 0.82
CA ASP A 38 8.98 5.45 1.78
C ASP A 38 7.48 5.38 2.11
N ILE A 39 6.62 5.19 1.10
CA ILE A 39 5.18 5.00 1.33
C ILE A 39 4.90 3.72 2.13
N VAL A 40 5.57 2.61 1.82
CA VAL A 40 5.39 1.35 2.55
C VAL A 40 5.84 1.48 4.00
N GLU A 41 6.95 2.17 4.26
CA GLU A 41 7.45 2.46 5.61
C GLU A 41 6.47 3.33 6.41
N LYS A 42 5.98 4.41 5.80
CA LYS A 42 4.93 5.26 6.38
C LYS A 42 3.68 4.43 6.73
N LYS A 43 3.27 3.50 5.88
CA LYS A 43 2.14 2.59 6.16
C LYS A 43 2.40 1.68 7.35
N ILE A 44 3.62 1.16 7.52
CA ILE A 44 3.98 0.34 8.68
C ILE A 44 3.88 1.19 9.96
N PHE A 45 4.38 2.42 9.93
CA PHE A 45 4.29 3.35 11.04
C PHE A 45 2.84 3.69 11.40
N THR A 46 2.02 4.06 10.41
CA THR A 46 0.59 4.39 10.60
C THR A 46 -0.18 3.20 11.18
N ARG A 47 0.09 1.96 10.73
CA ARG A 47 -0.50 0.75 11.32
C ARG A 47 -0.13 0.57 12.78
N LYS A 48 1.12 0.83 13.17
CA LYS A 48 1.55 0.78 14.58
C LYS A 48 0.80 1.83 15.40
N HIS A 49 0.64 3.05 14.88
CA HIS A 49 -0.15 4.10 15.53
C HIS A 49 -1.61 3.72 15.71
N LEU A 50 -2.25 3.20 14.66
CA LEU A 50 -3.64 2.77 14.67
C LEU A 50 -3.87 1.64 15.70
N ARG A 51 -2.96 0.66 15.79
CA ARG A 51 -3.00 -0.38 16.83
C ARG A 51 -2.91 0.21 18.24
N ARG A 52 -2.02 1.19 18.47
CA ARG A 52 -1.87 1.87 19.76
C ARG A 52 -3.10 2.69 20.12
N ALA A 53 -3.66 3.44 19.18
CA ALA A 53 -4.87 4.23 19.36
C ALA A 53 -6.07 3.35 19.74
N ARG A 54 -6.30 2.23 19.01
CA ARG A 54 -7.35 1.25 19.36
C ARG A 54 -7.16 0.64 20.75
N LYS A 55 -5.91 0.30 21.13
CA LYS A 55 -5.61 -0.25 22.46
C LYS A 55 -5.89 0.76 23.57
N ARG A 56 -5.62 2.06 23.34
CA ARG A 56 -5.96 3.14 24.28
C ARG A 56 -7.47 3.32 24.38
N LEU A 57 -8.17 3.37 23.25
CA LEU A 57 -9.62 3.52 23.21
C LEU A 57 -10.34 2.38 23.96
N LYS A 58 -9.92 1.13 23.76
CA LYS A 58 -10.50 -0.03 24.49
C LYS A 58 -10.34 0.06 26.01
N LYS A 59 -9.33 0.79 26.49
CA LYS A 59 -9.07 0.98 27.93
C LYS A 59 -9.70 2.24 28.50
N ALA A 60 -10.11 3.18 27.64
CA ALA A 60 -10.64 4.46 28.07
C ALA A 60 -12.10 4.29 28.52
N PRO A 61 -12.51 4.92 29.64
CA PRO A 61 -13.93 5.03 29.98
C PRO A 61 -14.67 5.80 28.87
N PRO A 62 -15.84 5.32 28.41
CA PRO A 62 -16.53 5.88 27.24
C PRO A 62 -16.90 7.37 27.37
N ASP A 63 -17.17 7.86 28.58
CA ASP A 63 -17.58 9.24 28.84
C ASP A 63 -16.45 10.22 29.18
N LEU A 64 -15.19 9.81 29.03
CA LEU A 64 -14.05 10.68 29.32
C LEU A 64 -13.64 11.47 28.07
N GLU A 65 -13.28 12.74 28.23
CA GLU A 65 -12.64 13.55 27.17
C GLU A 65 -11.43 12.84 26.53
N ALA A 66 -10.76 11.96 27.29
CA ALA A 66 -9.71 11.09 26.78
C ALA A 66 -10.20 10.09 25.71
N ALA A 67 -11.43 9.57 25.80
CA ALA A 67 -12.02 8.69 24.80
C ALA A 67 -12.37 9.47 23.52
N LYS A 68 -12.90 10.69 23.64
CA LYS A 68 -13.15 11.58 22.48
C LYS A 68 -11.84 11.90 21.74
N LYS A 69 -10.79 12.26 22.49
CA LYS A 69 -9.45 12.50 21.93
C LYS A 69 -8.86 11.24 21.28
N ALA A 70 -8.98 10.07 21.92
CA ALA A 70 -8.50 8.81 21.36
C ALA A 70 -9.24 8.40 20.08
N THR A 71 -10.54 8.66 19.99
CA THR A 71 -11.34 8.46 18.77
C THR A 71 -10.91 9.40 17.65
N ALA A 72 -10.67 10.68 17.95
CA ALA A 72 -10.16 11.63 16.96
C ALA A 72 -8.76 11.24 16.44
N GLU A 73 -7.85 10.79 17.32
CA GLU A 73 -6.54 10.26 16.93
C GLU A 73 -6.67 8.98 16.08
N LEU A 74 -7.62 8.11 16.41
CA LEU A 74 -7.90 6.90 15.63
C LEU A 74 -8.40 7.23 14.22
N ASN A 75 -9.33 8.17 14.09
CA ASN A 75 -9.87 8.59 12.79
C ASN A 75 -8.79 9.23 11.92
N LYS A 76 -7.96 10.13 12.49
CA LYS A 76 -6.80 10.71 11.76
C LYS A 76 -5.85 9.62 11.26
N ALA A 77 -5.59 8.58 12.06
CA ALA A 77 -4.75 7.47 11.65
C ALA A 77 -5.40 6.61 10.54
N ILE A 78 -6.73 6.42 10.57
CA ILE A 78 -7.48 5.72 9.51
C ILE A 78 -7.43 6.52 8.20
N ASP A 79 -7.67 7.83 8.25
CA ASP A 79 -7.63 8.69 7.07
C ASP A 79 -6.23 8.75 6.46
N GLY A 80 -5.20 8.89 7.29
CA GLY A 80 -3.80 8.83 6.86
C GLY A 80 -3.45 7.49 6.20
N MET A 81 -4.00 6.39 6.71
CA MET A 81 -3.82 5.06 6.12
C MET A 81 -4.47 4.98 4.74
N ALA A 82 -5.71 5.45 4.60
CA ALA A 82 -6.43 5.48 3.34
C ALA A 82 -5.74 6.38 2.30
N CYS A 83 -5.17 7.51 2.71
CA CYS A 83 -4.38 8.38 1.86
C CYS A 83 -3.13 7.67 1.31
N LEU A 84 -2.36 7.01 2.18
CA LEU A 84 -1.19 6.23 1.77
C LEU A 84 -1.55 5.06 0.85
N ASP A 85 -2.72 4.43 1.05
CA ASP A 85 -3.23 3.40 0.13
C ASP A 85 -3.52 3.97 -1.26
N ARG A 86 -4.17 5.14 -1.36
CA ARG A 86 -4.41 5.82 -2.65
C ARG A 86 -3.10 6.18 -3.36
N ILE A 87 -2.16 6.79 -2.65
CA ILE A 87 -0.86 7.19 -3.21
C ILE A 87 -0.11 5.94 -3.71
N ARG A 88 -0.03 4.87 -2.91
CA ARG A 88 0.63 3.63 -3.33
C ARG A 88 -0.05 3.02 -4.56
N ASN A 89 -1.37 3.08 -4.65
CA ASN A 89 -2.10 2.55 -5.79
C ASN A 89 -1.84 3.36 -7.07
N ALA A 90 -1.69 4.69 -6.96
CA ALA A 90 -1.35 5.57 -8.08
C ALA A 90 0.05 5.27 -8.66
N TYR A 91 1.04 4.91 -7.82
CA TYR A 91 2.37 4.51 -8.30
C TYR A 91 2.40 3.15 -9.01
N GLY A 92 1.40 2.29 -8.83
CA GLY A 92 1.33 1.02 -9.55
C GLY A 92 2.32 -0.06 -9.07
N ARG A 93 2.91 -0.80 -10.02
CA ARG A 93 3.91 -1.85 -9.77
C ARG A 93 5.30 -1.21 -9.65
N CYS A 94 6.15 -1.72 -8.75
CA CYS A 94 7.52 -1.23 -8.65
C CYS A 94 8.29 -1.50 -9.96
N PRO A 95 8.97 -0.50 -10.54
CA PRO A 95 9.73 -0.64 -11.80
C PRO A 95 11.00 -1.48 -11.68
N VAL A 96 11.50 -1.70 -10.46
CA VAL A 96 12.66 -2.55 -10.21
C VAL A 96 12.22 -4.01 -10.20
N TRP A 97 12.68 -4.76 -11.21
CA TRP A 97 12.47 -6.21 -11.30
C TRP A 97 13.02 -6.91 -10.05
N ASN A 98 12.30 -7.90 -9.52
CA ASN A 98 12.63 -8.61 -8.27
C ASN A 98 12.85 -7.71 -7.03
N CYS A 99 12.19 -6.55 -6.95
CA CYS A 99 12.26 -5.75 -5.73
C CYS A 99 11.54 -6.45 -4.56
N GLU A 100 12.28 -7.20 -3.74
CA GLU A 100 11.79 -7.88 -2.53
C GLU A 100 11.43 -6.92 -1.39
N LYS A 101 11.89 -5.67 -1.49
CA LYS A 101 11.67 -4.63 -0.47
C LYS A 101 10.21 -4.18 -0.39
N HIS A 102 9.39 -4.55 -1.38
CA HIS A 102 7.97 -4.25 -1.37
C HIS A 102 7.16 -5.53 -1.16
N PRO A 103 6.19 -5.56 -0.22
CA PRO A 103 5.18 -6.59 -0.27
C PRO A 103 4.43 -6.46 -1.60
N ALA A 104 4.50 -7.52 -2.44
CA ALA A 104 3.75 -7.60 -3.69
C ALA A 104 2.29 -7.19 -3.47
N LYS A 105 1.66 -6.52 -4.46
CA LYS A 105 0.23 -6.16 -4.40
C LYS A 105 -0.63 -7.38 -4.01
N ASP A 106 -0.21 -8.58 -4.40
CA ASP A 106 -0.95 -9.83 -4.22
C ASP A 106 -0.91 -10.41 -2.79
N ARG A 107 0.01 -9.96 -1.93
CA ARG A 107 0.07 -10.42 -0.52
C ARG A 107 -0.77 -9.59 0.45
N LEU A 108 -1.58 -8.66 -0.06
CA LEU A 108 -2.56 -7.93 0.76
C LEU A 108 -3.97 -8.49 0.65
N SER A 109 -4.26 -9.33 -0.34
CA SER A 109 -5.53 -10.06 -0.46
C SER A 109 -5.58 -11.29 0.49
N LYS A 110 -4.47 -12.01 0.67
CA LYS A 110 -4.45 -13.29 1.42
C LYS A 110 -4.37 -13.18 2.96
N ARG A 111 -4.69 -12.03 3.57
CA ARG A 111 -4.70 -11.89 5.05
C ARG A 111 -6.09 -11.89 5.70
N ASN A 112 -7.15 -12.10 4.91
CA ASN A 112 -8.48 -12.45 5.40
C ASN A 112 -8.73 -13.92 5.03
N GLY A 113 -8.23 -14.83 5.85
CA GLY A 113 -8.30 -16.25 5.58
C GLY A 113 -7.50 -17.05 6.59
N HIS A 114 -7.83 -16.90 7.87
CA HIS A 114 -7.86 -18.06 8.75
C HIS A 114 -8.98 -17.87 9.77
N GLN A 115 -9.90 -18.82 9.68
CA GLN A 115 -10.90 -19.20 10.67
C GLN A 115 -10.22 -19.53 12.00
#